data_AF-A0A4Z1HAY1-F1
#
_entry.id   AF-A0A4Z1HAY1-F1
#
_cell.length_a   1.000
_cell.length_b   1.000
_cell.length_c   1.000
_cell.angle_alpha   90.00
_cell.angle_beta   90.00
_cell.angle_gamma   90.00
#
_symmetry.space_group_name_H-M   'P 1'
#
loop_
_entity.id
_entity.type
_entity.pdbx_description
1 polymer ?
#
loop_
_entity_poly.entity_id
_entity_poly.type
_entity_poly.pdbx_seq_one_letter_code
_entity_poly.pdbx_strand_id
1 'polypeptide(L)'
;MRVPVLSLEGEIITEVPAIATAISSFAPELHLLGRTTMETIRVYEWMNWLSGTLHAHAFGGLLRPERMSDEKAALPGIEKKSMGNVENCFDIIEGKLNGLYAVGGAFTVVDSYLFVFHRWGEGNGLKMKRE
;
A
#
# COMPACT_ATOMS: atom_id res chain seq x y z
N MET A 1 -14.35 12.67 -1.91
CA MET A 1 -13.78 12.46 -0.56
C MET A 1 -12.97 11.17 -0.58
N ARG A 2 -11.77 11.13 0.02
CA ARG A 2 -10.94 9.92 0.15
C ARG A 2 -10.79 9.59 1.63
N VAL A 3 -10.57 8.31 1.92
CA VAL A 3 -10.24 7.76 3.24
C VAL A 3 -8.87 7.10 3.16
N PRO A 4 -8.13 6.93 4.27
CA PRO A 4 -8.48 7.29 5.67
C PRO A 4 -8.18 8.74 6.05
N VAL A 5 -8.75 9.15 7.19
CA VAL A 5 -8.52 10.43 7.87
C VAL A 5 -8.36 10.16 9.36
N LEU A 6 -7.37 10.78 9.99
CA LEU A 6 -7.16 10.74 11.44
C LEU A 6 -7.29 12.15 12.01
N SER A 7 -8.16 12.32 13.01
CA SER A 7 -8.21 13.55 13.82
C SER A 7 -7.28 13.38 15.01
N LEU A 8 -6.27 14.24 15.14
CA LEU A 8 -5.26 14.15 16.18
C LEU A 8 -4.87 15.55 16.65
N GLU A 9 -4.97 15.81 17.96
CA GLU A 9 -4.59 17.10 18.57
C GLU A 9 -5.22 18.35 17.93
N GLY A 10 -6.47 18.22 17.44
CA GLY A 10 -7.17 19.32 16.76
C GLY A 10 -6.81 19.46 15.27
N GLU A 11 -5.87 18.67 14.78
CA GLU A 11 -5.46 18.62 13.38
C GLU A 11 -6.10 17.44 12.64
N ILE A 12 -6.20 17.57 11.31
CA ILE A 12 -6.67 16.53 10.42
C ILE A 12 -5.49 15.99 9.60
N ILE A 13 -5.14 14.73 9.84
CA ILE A 13 -4.06 14.03 9.14
C ILE A 13 -4.67 13.12 8.08
N THR A 14 -4.17 13.27 6.85
CA THR A 14 -4.47 12.40 5.71
C THR A 14 -3.21 11.67 5.25
N GLU A 15 -3.35 10.76 4.30
CA GLU A 15 -2.30 9.87 3.79
C GLU A 15 -1.90 8.75 4.75
N VAL A 16 -1.95 7.51 4.25
CA VAL A 16 -1.67 6.30 5.04
C VAL A 16 -0.27 6.34 5.68
N PRO A 17 0.82 6.76 4.99
CA PRO A 17 2.14 6.84 5.63
C PRO A 17 2.18 7.82 6.81
N ALA A 18 1.55 8.98 6.70
CA ALA A 18 1.53 9.97 7.78
C ALA A 18 0.70 9.51 8.98
N ILE A 19 -0.47 8.91 8.72
CA ILE A 19 -1.32 8.31 9.77
C ILE A 19 -0.59 7.16 10.47
N ALA A 20 0.12 6.31 9.72
CA ALA A 20 0.93 5.23 10.27
C ALA A 20 2.06 5.77 11.18
N THR A 21 2.72 6.84 10.77
CA THR A 21 3.71 7.54 11.60
C THR A 21 3.10 8.09 12.88
N ALA A 22 1.94 8.74 12.79
CA ALA A 22 1.23 9.23 13.97
C ALA A 22 0.92 8.08 14.94
N ILE A 23 0.32 6.99 14.47
CA ILE A 23 0.03 5.80 15.30
C ILE A 23 1.31 5.26 15.96
N SER A 24 2.41 5.11 15.21
CA SER A 24 3.67 4.63 15.77
C SER A 24 4.29 5.58 16.80
N SER A 25 4.09 6.89 16.65
CA SER A 25 4.62 7.88 17.60
C SER A 25 3.91 7.85 18.95
N PHE A 26 2.63 7.46 18.97
CA PHE A 26 1.82 7.29 20.18
C PHE A 26 1.93 5.89 20.81
N ALA A 27 2.56 4.93 20.13
CA ALA A 27 2.83 3.57 20.62
C ALA A 27 4.30 3.16 20.33
N PRO A 28 5.29 3.89 20.87
CA PRO A 28 6.70 3.68 20.55
C PRO A 28 7.23 2.28 20.94
N GLU A 29 6.66 1.66 21.97
CA GLU A 29 6.99 0.32 22.45
C GLU A 29 6.66 -0.79 21.45
N LEU A 30 5.76 -0.53 20.50
CA LEU A 30 5.39 -1.48 19.45
C LEU A 30 6.37 -1.46 18.27
N HIS A 31 7.25 -0.45 18.18
CA HIS A 31 8.25 -0.33 17.11
C HIS A 31 7.68 -0.46 15.69
N LEU A 32 6.50 0.13 15.43
CA LEU A 32 5.76 -0.06 14.18
C LEU A 32 6.44 0.53 12.94
N LEU A 33 7.41 1.44 13.13
CA LEU A 33 8.31 1.93 12.08
C LEU A 33 9.70 1.25 12.10
N GLY A 34 9.85 0.11 12.79
CA GLY A 34 11.13 -0.56 12.97
C GLY A 34 11.88 -0.14 14.23
N ARG A 35 12.96 -0.88 14.51
CA ARG A 35 13.80 -0.76 15.72
C ARG A 35 15.11 -0.02 15.46
N THR A 36 15.51 0.10 14.20
CA THR A 36 16.71 0.82 13.80
C THR A 36 16.37 1.93 12.81
N THR A 37 17.23 2.95 12.71
CA THR A 37 17.09 4.02 11.72
C THR A 37 16.96 3.46 10.30
N MET A 38 17.71 2.40 9.97
CA MET A 38 17.65 1.79 8.64
C MET A 38 16.32 1.08 8.39
N GLU A 39 15.76 0.40 9.40
CA GLU A 39 14.42 -0.19 9.29
C GLU A 39 13.35 0.89 9.08
N THR A 40 13.42 2.01 9.80
CA THR A 40 12.51 3.14 9.58
C THR A 40 12.59 3.71 8.17
N ILE A 41 13.80 3.86 7.63
CA ILE A 41 13.99 4.27 6.23
C ILE A 41 13.32 3.26 5.26
N ARG A 42 13.50 1.95 5.50
CA ARG A 42 12.89 0.90 4.68
C ARG A 42 11.37 0.85 4.82
N VAL A 43 10.82 1.11 6.00
CA VAL A 43 9.38 1.27 6.19
C VAL A 43 8.86 2.41 5.33
N TYR A 44 9.48 3.59 5.37
CA TYR A 44 9.05 4.71 4.53
C TYR A 44 9.23 4.44 3.03
N GLU A 45 10.30 3.77 2.62
CA GLU A 45 10.49 3.34 1.23
C GLU A 45 9.32 2.46 0.75
N TRP A 46 8.95 1.44 1.54
CA TRP A 46 7.79 0.60 1.27
C TRP A 46 6.49 1.38 1.25
N MET A 47 6.20 2.16 2.29
CA MET A 47 4.93 2.87 2.44
C MET A 47 4.70 3.88 1.30
N ASN A 48 5.74 4.59 0.88
CA ASN A 48 5.66 5.52 -0.25
C ASN A 48 5.44 4.79 -1.58
N TRP A 49 6.17 3.71 -1.84
CA TRP A 49 5.99 2.92 -3.05
C TRP A 49 4.60 2.26 -3.11
N LEU A 50 4.13 1.69 -2.01
CA LEU A 50 2.79 1.11 -1.90
C LEU A 50 1.69 2.16 -2.12
N SER A 51 1.82 3.35 -1.52
CA SER A 51 0.85 4.42 -1.68
C SER A 51 0.80 4.98 -3.10
N GLY A 52 1.97 5.31 -3.68
CA GLY A 52 2.04 5.95 -5.00
C GLY A 52 1.89 4.97 -6.16
N THR A 53 2.63 3.87 -6.13
CA THR A 53 2.77 2.97 -7.28
C THR A 53 1.66 1.93 -7.30
N LEU A 54 1.52 1.15 -6.22
CA LEU A 54 0.53 0.07 -6.18
C LEU A 54 -0.89 0.63 -5.99
N HIS A 55 -1.11 1.46 -4.97
CA HIS A 55 -2.44 1.95 -4.65
C HIS A 55 -2.92 3.01 -5.65
N ALA A 56 -2.24 4.16 -5.72
CA ALA A 56 -2.76 5.28 -6.49
C ALA A 56 -2.69 5.05 -8.01
N HIS A 57 -1.58 4.54 -8.52
CA HIS A 57 -1.41 4.32 -9.95
C HIS A 57 -2.05 3.00 -10.43
N ALA A 58 -1.65 1.85 -9.88
CA ALA A 58 -2.13 0.56 -10.38
C ALA A 58 -3.59 0.27 -9.99
N PHE A 59 -3.90 0.13 -8.69
CA PHE A 59 -5.29 -0.09 -8.26
C PHE A 59 -6.20 1.11 -8.58
N GLY A 60 -5.67 2.33 -8.58
CA GLY A 60 -6.43 3.51 -8.98
C GLY A 60 -6.89 3.44 -10.42
N GLY A 61 -6.01 3.07 -11.36
CA GLY A 61 -6.40 2.87 -12.76
C GLY A 61 -7.31 1.65 -12.97
N LEU A 62 -7.16 0.59 -12.17
CA LEU A 62 -7.99 -0.61 -12.27
C LEU A 62 -9.40 -0.40 -11.73
N LEU A 63 -9.53 0.23 -10.56
CA LEU A 63 -10.81 0.33 -9.84
C LEU A 63 -11.53 1.64 -10.12
N ARG A 64 -10.81 2.67 -10.56
CA ARG A 64 -11.31 4.04 -10.78
C ARG A 64 -10.68 4.65 -12.05
N PRO A 65 -10.78 3.97 -13.21
CA PRO A 65 -10.14 4.42 -14.46
C PRO A 65 -10.57 5.83 -14.89
N GLU A 66 -11.74 6.31 -14.45
CA GLU A 66 -12.24 7.67 -14.70
C GLU A 66 -11.33 8.76 -14.09
N ARG A 67 -10.44 8.41 -13.16
CA ARG A 67 -9.43 9.35 -12.65
C ARG A 67 -8.31 9.63 -13.66
N MET A 68 -8.18 8.78 -14.68
CA MET A 68 -7.12 8.87 -15.70
C MET A 68 -7.63 9.46 -17.02
N SER A 69 -8.93 9.38 -17.28
CA SER A 69 -9.55 9.96 -18.47
C SER A 69 -11.05 10.14 -18.28
N ASP A 70 -11.59 11.25 -18.79
CA ASP A 70 -13.04 11.47 -18.90
C ASP A 70 -13.65 10.77 -20.13
N GLU A 71 -12.81 10.26 -21.05
CA GLU A 71 -13.26 9.58 -22.26
C GLU A 71 -13.69 8.14 -21.96
N LYS A 72 -15.00 7.88 -22.03
CA LYS A 72 -15.57 6.54 -21.78
C LYS A 72 -14.95 5.43 -22.64
N ALA A 73 -14.53 5.75 -23.86
CA ALA A 73 -13.90 4.79 -24.76
C ALA A 73 -12.49 4.35 -24.29
N ALA A 74 -11.79 5.16 -23.50
CA ALA A 74 -10.45 4.87 -23.00
C ALA A 74 -10.46 3.96 -21.75
N LEU A 75 -11.54 3.97 -20.96
CA LEU A 75 -11.61 3.31 -19.66
C LEU A 75 -11.28 1.81 -19.70
N PRO A 76 -11.82 1.00 -20.63
CA PRO A 76 -11.50 -0.44 -20.68
C PRO A 76 -10.01 -0.71 -20.94
N GLY A 77 -9.36 0.15 -21.73
CA GLY A 77 -7.92 0.07 -21.99
C GLY A 77 -7.09 0.38 -20.75
N ILE A 78 -7.52 1.39 -19.98
CA ILE A 78 -6.89 1.78 -18.71
C ILE A 78 -7.04 0.66 -17.68
N GLU A 79 -8.23 0.09 -17.51
CA GLU A 79 -8.47 -1.03 -16.59
C GLU A 79 -7.57 -2.22 -16.93
N LYS A 80 -7.54 -2.62 -18.21
CA LYS A 80 -6.72 -3.75 -18.68
C LYS A 80 -5.22 -3.51 -18.43
N LYS A 81 -4.71 -2.32 -18.76
CA LYS A 81 -3.30 -1.99 -18.51
C LYS A 81 -2.98 -1.95 -17.01
N SER A 82 -3.93 -1.46 -16.21
CA SER A 82 -3.78 -1.35 -14.76
C SER A 82 -3.78 -2.70 -14.07
N MET A 83 -4.57 -3.68 -14.55
CA MET A 83 -4.49 -5.07 -14.05
C MET A 83 -3.07 -5.63 -14.21
N GLY A 84 -2.46 -5.49 -15.39
CA GLY A 84 -1.08 -5.92 -15.61
C GLY A 84 -0.06 -5.15 -14.74
N ASN A 85 -0.33 -3.88 -14.42
CA ASN A 85 0.50 -3.13 -13.47
C ASN A 85 0.35 -3.64 -12.03
N VAL A 86 -0.86 -4.06 -11.61
CA VAL A 86 -1.11 -4.67 -10.30
C VAL A 86 -0.38 -6.02 -10.19
N GLU A 87 -0.48 -6.88 -11.21
CA GLU A 87 0.24 -8.16 -11.28
C GLU A 87 1.75 -7.94 -11.13
N ASN A 88 2.34 -7.04 -11.93
CA ASN A 88 3.76 -6.71 -11.83
C ASN A 88 4.16 -6.18 -10.43
N CYS A 89 3.29 -5.43 -9.76
CA CYS A 89 3.57 -4.96 -8.41
C CYS A 89 3.56 -6.11 -7.40
N PHE A 90 2.68 -7.10 -7.57
CA PHE A 90 2.71 -8.30 -6.73
C PHE A 90 3.97 -9.13 -6.95
N ASP A 91 4.45 -9.26 -8.20
CA ASP A 91 5.75 -9.91 -8.47
C ASP A 91 6.91 -9.20 -7.77
N ILE A 92 6.91 -7.86 -7.78
CA ILE A 92 7.90 -7.05 -7.05
C ILE A 92 7.78 -7.29 -5.53
N ILE A 93 6.56 -7.34 -4.98
CA ILE A 93 6.34 -7.63 -3.56
C ILE A 93 6.92 -9.00 -3.20
N GLU A 94 6.56 -10.03 -3.94
CA GLU A 94 7.04 -11.41 -3.72
C GLU A 94 8.57 -11.51 -3.83
N GLY A 95 9.19 -10.77 -4.76
CA GLY A 95 10.65 -10.73 -4.89
C GLY A 95 11.37 -9.96 -3.78
N LYS A 96 10.70 -9.00 -3.12
CA LYS A 96 11.26 -8.22 -2.01
C LYS A 96 11.05 -8.88 -0.65
N LEU A 97 10.00 -9.69 -0.49
CA LEU A 97 9.70 -10.41 0.75
C LEU A 97 10.71 -11.54 0.97
N ASN A 98 11.49 -11.44 2.04
CA ASN A 98 12.55 -12.41 2.38
C ASN A 98 12.34 -13.05 3.76
N GLY A 99 11.09 -13.12 4.23
CA GLY A 99 10.73 -13.67 5.53
C GLY A 99 9.27 -13.42 5.88
N LEU A 100 8.90 -13.67 7.13
CA LEU A 100 7.53 -13.49 7.63
C LEU A 100 7.09 -12.02 7.64
N TYR A 101 8.02 -11.10 7.90
CA TYR A 101 7.76 -9.67 7.98
C TYR A 101 8.53 -8.93 6.89
N ALA A 102 7.93 -7.85 6.38
CA ALA A 102 8.49 -7.08 5.27
C ALA A 102 9.76 -6.30 5.63
N VAL A 103 9.92 -5.91 6.90
CA VAL A 103 11.06 -5.12 7.37
C VAL A 103 11.56 -5.63 8.74
N GLY A 104 12.87 -5.70 8.93
CA GLY A 104 13.49 -5.84 10.26
C GLY A 104 13.20 -7.15 11.02
N GLY A 105 12.53 -8.13 10.40
CA GLY A 105 12.18 -9.40 11.04
C GLY A 105 11.11 -9.31 12.13
N ALA A 106 10.38 -8.19 12.21
CA ALA A 106 9.28 -7.97 13.13
C ALA A 106 8.14 -7.22 12.44
N PHE A 107 6.94 -7.28 13.00
CA PHE A 107 5.77 -6.60 12.45
C PHE A 107 5.95 -5.09 12.41
N THR A 108 5.61 -4.49 11.27
CA THR A 108 5.60 -3.06 11.02
C THR A 108 4.30 -2.63 10.34
N VAL A 109 4.11 -1.32 10.16
CA VAL A 109 2.99 -0.79 9.38
C VAL A 109 2.97 -1.24 7.92
N VAL A 110 4.12 -1.67 7.37
CA VAL A 110 4.22 -2.20 6.01
C VAL A 110 3.39 -3.48 5.88
N ASP A 111 3.48 -4.38 6.86
CA ASP A 111 2.78 -5.67 6.85
C ASP A 111 1.26 -5.46 6.87
N SER A 112 0.79 -4.47 7.64
CA SER A 112 -0.62 -4.07 7.66
C SER A 112 -1.10 -3.60 6.28
N TYR A 113 -0.27 -2.80 5.59
CA TYR A 113 -0.64 -2.25 4.30
C TYR A 113 -0.61 -3.33 3.20
N LEU A 114 0.40 -4.21 3.23
CA LEU A 114 0.48 -5.37 2.34
C LEU A 114 -0.72 -6.30 2.50
N PHE A 115 -1.20 -6.53 3.74
CA PHE A 115 -2.40 -7.32 3.98
C PHE A 115 -3.65 -6.72 3.31
N VAL A 116 -3.81 -5.39 3.34
CA VAL A 116 -4.92 -4.72 2.62
C VAL A 116 -4.83 -5.01 1.12
N PHE A 117 -3.65 -4.88 0.52
CA PHE A 117 -3.48 -5.16 -0.91
C PHE A 117 -3.65 -6.64 -1.25
N HIS A 118 -3.20 -7.56 -0.40
CA HIS A 118 -3.47 -8.98 -0.58
C HIS A 118 -4.96 -9.27 -0.70
N ARG A 119 -5.78 -8.68 0.19
CA ARG A 119 -7.25 -8.80 0.12
C ARG A 119 -7.84 -8.17 -1.13
N TRP A 120 -7.28 -7.05 -1.60
CA TRP A 120 -7.72 -6.44 -2.86
C TRP A 120 -7.35 -7.29 -4.06
N GLY A 121 -6.18 -7.92 -4.05
CA GLY A 121 -5.77 -8.86 -5.08
C GLY A 121 -6.77 -10.02 -5.17
N GLU A 122 -7.05 -10.68 -4.04
CA GLU A 122 -8.03 -11.77 -3.96
C GLU A 122 -9.42 -11.32 -4.43
N GLY A 123 -9.88 -10.16 -3.95
CA GLY A 123 -11.17 -9.58 -4.33
C GLY A 123 -11.29 -9.17 -5.81
N ASN A 124 -10.18 -9.00 -6.51
CA ASN A 124 -10.13 -8.70 -7.95
C ASN A 124 -9.70 -9.91 -8.80
N GLY A 125 -9.77 -11.12 -8.24
CA GLY A 125 -9.58 -12.37 -8.98
C GLY A 125 -8.12 -12.81 -9.17
N LEU A 126 -7.17 -12.16 -8.51
CA LEU A 126 -5.77 -12.61 -8.52
C LEU A 126 -5.61 -13.84 -7.62
N LYS A 127 -4.77 -14.78 -8.07
CA LYS A 127 -4.42 -15.98 -7.29
C LYS A 127 -3.40 -15.64 -6.22
N MET A 128 -3.88 -15.21 -5.06
CA MET A 128 -3.03 -14.74 -3.97
C MET A 128 -2.51 -15.83 -3.03
N LYS A 129 -2.97 -17.08 -3.22
CA LYS A 129 -2.56 -18.25 -2.41
C LYS A 129 -1.72 -19.17 -3.28
N ARG A 130 -0.60 -19.64 -2.74
CA ARG A 130 0.17 -20.74 -3.34
C ARG A 130 -0.53 -22.05 -2.98
N GLU A 131 -0.65 -22.94 -3.96
CA GLU A 131 -1.11 -24.32 -3.76
C GLU A 131 -0.07 -25.14 -2.99
#